data_AF-A0A1Z5LFI8-F1
#
_entry.id   AF-A0A1Z5LFI8-F1
#
_cell.length_a   1.000
_cell.length_b   1.000
_cell.length_c   1.000
_cell.angle_alpha   90.00
_cell.angle_beta   90.00
_cell.angle_gamma   90.00
#
_symmetry.space_group_name_H-M   'P 1'
#
loop_
_entity.id
_entity.type
_entity.pdbx_description
1 polymer ?
#
loop_
_entity_poly.entity_id
_entity_poly.type
_entity_poly.pdbx_seq_one_letter_code
_entity_poly.pdbx_strand_id
1 'polypeptide(L)'
;MKSVGLPEYFFPDAVDLYEKRNLPKVIYCLHALSLLLFKLGRAPKIEDLVGKITFSTAEIDQVRKTLEEYGIELPTFSKIGGILTREMSVDDAALHVAVILIKGDPNETLEALRQQTAELQAVREQNVERYQDVLRTAKAVKVENHLNRSHEVSYVPDVYDEMLNQAEIQGYIFETNMNALLEKLDEAIDANDLQVFRDLITSPDLQIAEVVPANVPAYLKVLNSIKADAHENNNSFILSRSDIQFAVTAANEKIDQEGNIEKAVAEVNASLQSDNADATFEVLKRPTSMLPEVYLAAKSLYHQELSAIRKEAGHDLDHSELISAIRILN
;
A
#
# COMPACT_ATOMS: atom_id res chain seq x y z
N MET A 1 -6.97 -1.96 11.79
CA MET A 1 -8.25 -2.72 11.82
C MET A 1 -9.43 -1.77 11.98
N LYS A 2 -9.55 -1.00 13.08
CA LYS A 2 -10.60 0.03 13.23
C LYS A 2 -10.62 1.07 12.11
N SER A 3 -9.45 1.60 11.75
CA SER A 3 -9.29 2.62 10.70
C SER A 3 -9.75 2.20 9.31
N VAL A 4 -9.87 0.90 9.05
CA VAL A 4 -10.33 0.34 7.78
C VAL A 4 -11.76 -0.21 7.85
N GLY A 5 -12.44 -0.04 8.98
CA GLY A 5 -13.84 -0.42 9.16
C GLY A 5 -14.10 -1.89 9.47
N LEU A 6 -13.10 -2.66 9.92
CA LEU A 6 -13.32 -4.05 10.34
C LEU A 6 -14.17 -4.09 11.63
N PRO A 7 -15.30 -4.83 11.68
CA PRO A 7 -16.15 -4.89 12.87
C PRO A 7 -15.42 -5.45 14.10
N GLU A 8 -15.73 -4.90 15.29
CA GLU A 8 -15.00 -5.23 16.53
C GLU A 8 -15.16 -6.68 16.97
N TYR A 9 -16.24 -7.37 16.59
CA TYR A 9 -16.43 -8.77 16.93
C TYR A 9 -15.42 -9.71 16.25
N PHE A 10 -14.73 -9.26 15.19
CA PHE A 10 -13.59 -9.99 14.63
C PHE A 10 -12.32 -9.85 15.47
N PHE A 11 -12.22 -8.86 16.36
CA PHE A 11 -10.94 -8.53 16.99
C PHE A 11 -10.58 -9.54 18.08
N PRO A 12 -9.33 -10.05 18.07
CA PRO A 12 -8.81 -10.81 19.19
C PRO A 12 -8.48 -9.86 20.36
N ASP A 13 -8.44 -10.43 21.56
CA ASP A 13 -7.90 -9.76 22.73
C ASP A 13 -6.37 -9.82 22.71
N ALA A 14 -5.69 -8.89 23.38
CA ALA A 14 -4.21 -8.86 23.41
C ALA A 14 -3.62 -10.17 23.97
N VAL A 15 -4.31 -10.78 24.94
CA VAL A 15 -3.96 -12.05 25.57
C VAL A 15 -4.05 -13.22 24.59
N ASP A 16 -4.99 -13.18 23.64
CA ASP A 16 -5.19 -14.25 22.65
C ASP A 16 -3.92 -14.48 21.83
N LEU A 17 -3.19 -13.39 21.52
CA LEU A 17 -1.92 -13.43 20.80
C LEU A 17 -0.71 -13.57 21.74
N TYR A 18 -0.62 -12.75 22.79
CA TYR A 18 0.56 -12.67 23.65
C TYR A 18 0.81 -13.99 24.40
N GLU A 19 -0.25 -14.58 24.95
CA GLU A 19 -0.18 -15.86 25.66
C GLU A 19 -0.51 -17.05 24.75
N LYS A 20 -0.78 -16.80 23.46
CA LYS A 20 -1.22 -17.80 22.47
C LYS A 20 -2.46 -18.58 22.92
N ARG A 21 -3.30 -17.96 23.76
CA ARG A 21 -4.47 -18.60 24.37
C ARG A 21 -5.61 -18.84 23.38
N ASN A 22 -5.75 -18.00 22.34
CA ASN A 22 -6.78 -18.17 21.31
C ASN A 22 -6.28 -17.71 19.94
N LEU A 23 -5.24 -18.40 19.45
CA LEU A 23 -4.73 -18.18 18.09
C LEU A 23 -5.79 -18.37 16.99
N PRO A 24 -6.76 -19.29 17.07
CA PRO A 24 -7.83 -19.38 16.08
C PRO A 24 -8.60 -18.08 15.86
N LYS A 25 -8.88 -17.31 16.93
CA LYS A 25 -9.54 -16.01 16.82
C LYS A 25 -8.64 -14.96 16.16
N VAL A 26 -7.33 -14.98 16.43
CA VAL A 26 -6.35 -14.12 15.74
C VAL A 26 -6.31 -14.43 14.24
N ILE A 27 -6.23 -15.71 13.87
CA ILE A 27 -6.22 -16.15 12.47
C ILE A 27 -7.54 -15.74 11.80
N TYR A 28 -8.68 -15.98 12.44
CA TYR A 28 -10.00 -15.56 11.96
C TYR A 28 -10.08 -14.06 11.68
N CYS A 29 -9.53 -13.24 12.56
CA CYS A 29 -9.42 -11.79 12.37
C CYS A 29 -8.59 -11.43 11.13
N LEU A 30 -7.47 -12.12 10.90
CA LEU A 30 -6.62 -11.89 9.73
C LEU A 30 -7.33 -12.25 8.42
N HIS A 31 -8.07 -13.36 8.40
CA HIS A 31 -8.89 -13.73 7.24
C HIS A 31 -9.97 -12.68 6.94
N ALA A 32 -10.67 -12.20 7.97
CA ALA A 32 -11.67 -11.14 7.80
C ALA A 32 -11.06 -9.81 7.33
N LEU A 33 -9.90 -9.44 7.89
CA LEU A 33 -9.16 -8.25 7.47
C LEU A 33 -8.70 -8.36 6.01
N SER A 34 -8.14 -9.51 5.61
CA SER A 34 -7.70 -9.75 4.24
C SER A 34 -8.86 -9.60 3.25
N LEU A 35 -10.01 -10.22 3.55
CA LEU A 35 -11.18 -10.12 2.67
C LEU A 35 -11.72 -8.68 2.57
N LEU A 36 -11.73 -7.94 3.69
CA LEU A 36 -12.12 -6.53 3.69
C LEU A 36 -11.14 -5.67 2.88
N LEU A 37 -9.84 -5.86 3.04
CA LEU A 37 -8.83 -5.12 2.27
C LEU A 37 -8.90 -5.46 0.78
N PHE A 38 -9.18 -6.72 0.42
CA PHE A 38 -9.44 -7.12 -0.96
C PHE A 38 -10.67 -6.41 -1.53
N LYS A 39 -11.80 -6.40 -0.81
CA LYS A 39 -13.00 -5.63 -1.20
C LYS A 39 -12.70 -4.15 -1.44
N LEU A 40 -11.82 -3.57 -0.63
CA LEU A 40 -11.41 -2.16 -0.74
C LEU A 40 -10.32 -1.91 -1.80
N GLY A 41 -9.84 -2.95 -2.50
CA GLY A 41 -8.75 -2.84 -3.48
C GLY A 41 -7.38 -2.52 -2.87
N ARG A 42 -7.18 -2.79 -1.57
CA ARG A 42 -5.96 -2.44 -0.82
C ARG A 42 -4.99 -3.60 -0.63
N ALA A 43 -5.43 -4.83 -0.86
CA ALA A 43 -4.63 -6.04 -0.74
C ALA A 43 -5.13 -7.09 -1.75
N PRO A 44 -4.26 -8.02 -2.19
CA PRO A 44 -4.67 -9.15 -3.02
C PRO A 44 -5.58 -10.11 -2.23
N LYS A 45 -6.32 -10.95 -2.97
CA LYS A 45 -7.15 -12.01 -2.37
C LYS A 45 -6.27 -13.09 -1.73
N ILE A 46 -6.59 -13.49 -0.49
CA ILE A 46 -5.96 -14.66 0.14
C ILE A 46 -6.37 -15.95 -0.59
N GLU A 47 -5.41 -16.85 -0.80
CA GLU A 47 -5.66 -18.14 -1.45
C GLU A 47 -6.37 -19.13 -0.51
N ASP A 48 -7.22 -19.98 -1.11
CA ASP A 48 -7.77 -21.15 -0.44
C ASP A 48 -6.87 -22.35 -0.72
N LEU A 49 -6.25 -22.87 0.35
CA LEU A 49 -5.27 -23.97 0.31
C LEU A 49 -5.84 -25.29 0.82
N VAL A 50 -7.14 -25.33 1.14
CA VAL A 50 -7.82 -26.56 1.59
C VAL A 50 -7.77 -27.60 0.46
N GLY A 51 -7.33 -28.81 0.81
CA GLY A 51 -7.14 -29.91 -0.15
C GLY A 51 -5.92 -29.78 -1.07
N LYS A 52 -5.18 -28.65 -1.02
CA LYS A 52 -3.97 -28.39 -1.81
C LYS A 52 -2.70 -28.60 -1.00
N ILE A 53 -2.77 -28.38 0.32
CA ILE A 53 -1.68 -28.60 1.27
C ILE A 53 -2.04 -29.73 2.22
N THR A 54 -1.06 -30.57 2.54
CA THR A 54 -1.21 -31.67 3.49
C THR A 54 -0.29 -31.47 4.69
N PHE A 55 -0.79 -31.79 5.88
CA PHE A 55 -0.01 -31.85 7.11
C PHE A 55 0.13 -33.31 7.56
N SER A 56 1.15 -33.60 8.35
CA SER A 56 1.30 -34.92 8.96
C SER A 56 0.21 -35.16 10.01
N THR A 57 -0.15 -36.43 10.23
CA THR A 57 -1.14 -36.80 11.26
C THR A 57 -0.72 -36.31 12.65
N ALA A 58 0.59 -36.36 12.95
CA ALA A 58 1.13 -35.90 14.22
C ALA A 58 0.92 -34.40 14.45
N GLU A 59 1.09 -33.57 13.40
CA GLU A 59 0.82 -32.12 13.48
C GLU A 59 -0.66 -31.83 13.71
N ILE A 60 -1.55 -32.55 12.99
CA ILE A 60 -3.00 -32.39 13.13
C ILE A 60 -3.46 -32.79 14.53
N ASP A 61 -2.99 -33.93 15.04
CA ASP A 61 -3.35 -34.42 16.38
C ASP A 61 -2.84 -33.49 17.48
N GLN A 62 -1.62 -32.93 17.32
CA GLN A 62 -1.06 -31.96 18.25
C GLN A 62 -1.94 -30.70 18.32
N VAL A 63 -2.36 -30.15 17.17
CA VAL A 63 -3.22 -28.96 17.12
C VAL A 63 -4.59 -29.25 17.75
N ARG A 64 -5.21 -30.41 17.42
CA ARG A 64 -6.49 -30.82 18.02
C ARG A 64 -6.41 -30.90 19.53
N LYS A 65 -5.38 -31.53 20.07
CA LYS A 65 -5.16 -31.64 21.50
C LYS A 65 -5.00 -30.27 22.16
N THR A 66 -4.25 -29.35 21.54
CA THR A 66 -4.12 -27.98 22.05
C THR A 66 -5.47 -27.25 22.07
N LEU A 67 -6.30 -27.40 21.03
CA LEU A 67 -7.64 -26.79 21.01
C LEU A 67 -8.54 -27.35 22.12
N GLU A 68 -8.49 -28.66 22.37
CA GLU A 68 -9.23 -29.33 23.45
C GLU A 68 -8.75 -28.90 24.84
N GLU A 69 -7.44 -28.80 25.06
CA GLU A 69 -6.84 -28.38 26.34
C GLU A 69 -7.29 -26.99 26.77
N TYR A 70 -7.41 -26.06 25.82
CA TYR A 70 -7.86 -24.69 26.07
C TYR A 70 -9.38 -24.52 25.93
N GLY A 71 -10.13 -25.56 25.55
CA GLY A 71 -11.58 -25.51 25.34
C GLY A 71 -11.99 -24.50 24.26
N ILE A 72 -11.19 -24.37 23.19
CA ILE A 72 -11.40 -23.37 22.14
C ILE A 72 -12.30 -23.95 21.05
N GLU A 73 -13.42 -23.31 20.77
CA GLU A 73 -14.23 -23.59 19.59
C GLU A 73 -13.66 -22.88 18.35
N LEU A 74 -13.57 -23.61 17.24
CA LEU A 74 -13.09 -23.05 15.98
C LEU A 74 -14.16 -22.13 15.36
N PRO A 75 -13.80 -20.89 14.97
CA PRO A 75 -14.73 -20.00 14.30
C PRO A 75 -15.01 -20.49 12.87
N THR A 76 -16.19 -20.14 12.34
CA THR A 76 -16.62 -20.56 11.00
C THR A 76 -16.02 -19.68 9.90
N PHE A 77 -14.85 -20.07 9.38
CA PHE A 77 -14.14 -19.32 8.34
C PHE A 77 -14.92 -19.16 7.03
N SER A 78 -15.72 -20.16 6.64
CA SER A 78 -16.51 -20.13 5.40
C SER A 78 -17.53 -18.98 5.35
N LYS A 79 -18.01 -18.53 6.51
CA LYS A 79 -19.07 -17.52 6.60
C LYS A 79 -18.56 -16.08 6.67
N ILE A 80 -17.24 -15.86 6.75
CA ILE A 80 -16.65 -14.51 6.88
C ILE A 80 -17.14 -13.58 5.77
N GLY A 81 -17.15 -14.05 4.52
CA GLY A 81 -17.61 -13.26 3.38
C GLY A 81 -19.09 -12.89 3.46
N GLY A 82 -19.94 -13.85 3.85
CA GLY A 82 -21.37 -13.60 4.07
C GLY A 82 -21.60 -12.61 5.22
N ILE A 83 -20.86 -12.73 6.31
CA ILE A 83 -20.94 -11.83 7.48
C ILE A 83 -20.54 -10.40 7.09
N LEU A 84 -19.41 -10.22 6.41
CA LEU A 84 -18.93 -8.90 5.96
C LEU A 84 -19.85 -8.27 4.90
N THR A 85 -20.60 -9.08 4.16
CA THR A 85 -21.55 -8.59 3.15
C THR A 85 -22.90 -8.22 3.79
N ARG A 86 -23.41 -9.02 4.74
CA ARG A 86 -24.73 -8.83 5.37
C ARG A 86 -24.84 -7.58 6.24
N GLU A 87 -23.77 -7.11 6.86
CA GLU A 87 -23.79 -5.86 7.62
C GLU A 87 -23.77 -4.59 6.74
N MET A 88 -23.62 -4.73 5.42
CA MET A 88 -23.39 -3.59 4.51
C MET A 88 -24.51 -3.29 3.50
N SER A 89 -25.59 -4.09 3.43
CA SER A 89 -26.64 -4.06 2.37
C SER A 89 -26.05 -4.33 0.95
N VAL A 90 -26.68 -4.91 -0.08
CA VAL A 90 -28.05 -4.92 -0.61
C VAL A 90 -28.29 -6.22 -1.44
N ASP A 91 -29.58 -6.58 -1.57
CA ASP A 91 -30.29 -7.38 -2.59
C ASP A 91 -29.58 -8.53 -3.34
N ASP A 92 -29.81 -9.77 -2.88
CA ASP A 92 -29.33 -11.04 -3.45
C ASP A 92 -29.65 -11.24 -4.95
N ALA A 93 -30.64 -10.51 -5.46
CA ALA A 93 -31.10 -10.60 -6.85
C ALA A 93 -30.14 -9.93 -7.86
N ALA A 94 -29.59 -8.74 -7.55
CA ALA A 94 -28.69 -8.03 -8.45
C ALA A 94 -27.33 -8.73 -8.57
N LEU A 95 -26.87 -9.31 -7.46
CA LEU A 95 -25.66 -10.13 -7.42
C LEU A 95 -25.84 -11.46 -8.18
N HIS A 96 -27.02 -12.07 -8.08
CA HIS A 96 -27.39 -13.21 -8.93
C HIS A 96 -27.28 -12.86 -10.41
N VAL A 97 -27.79 -11.69 -10.82
CA VAL A 97 -27.74 -11.22 -12.21
C VAL A 97 -26.31 -11.00 -12.68
N ALA A 98 -25.45 -10.35 -11.89
CA ALA A 98 -24.02 -10.20 -12.21
C ALA A 98 -23.33 -11.56 -12.38
N VAL A 99 -23.60 -12.53 -11.51
CA VAL A 99 -22.98 -13.87 -11.56
C VAL A 99 -23.49 -14.73 -12.73
N ILE A 100 -24.72 -14.49 -13.18
CA ILE A 100 -25.29 -15.11 -14.38
C ILE A 100 -24.63 -14.52 -15.64
N LEU A 101 -24.50 -13.20 -15.71
CA LEU A 101 -24.02 -12.49 -16.90
C LEU A 101 -22.51 -12.61 -17.13
N ILE A 102 -21.73 -13.07 -16.14
CA ILE A 102 -20.34 -13.52 -16.35
C ILE A 102 -20.23 -14.62 -17.44
N LYS A 103 -21.30 -15.38 -17.71
CA LYS A 103 -21.35 -16.39 -18.80
C LYS A 103 -21.68 -15.81 -20.19
N GLY A 104 -22.13 -14.56 -20.25
CA GLY A 104 -22.58 -13.86 -21.46
C GLY A 104 -21.43 -13.25 -22.27
N ASP A 105 -21.71 -12.21 -23.05
CA ASP A 105 -20.68 -11.42 -23.72
C ASP A 105 -20.14 -10.27 -22.83
N PRO A 106 -19.05 -9.58 -23.21
CA PRO A 106 -18.52 -8.47 -22.42
C PRO A 106 -19.55 -7.36 -22.17
N ASN A 107 -20.43 -7.06 -23.12
CA ASN A 107 -21.41 -5.98 -22.99
C ASN A 107 -22.47 -6.32 -21.94
N GLU A 108 -22.99 -7.55 -21.97
CA GLU A 108 -23.87 -8.08 -20.93
C GLU A 108 -23.23 -8.03 -19.55
N THR A 109 -21.92 -8.34 -19.47
CA THR A 109 -21.15 -8.23 -18.23
C THR A 109 -21.08 -6.78 -17.75
N LEU A 110 -20.76 -5.83 -18.63
CA LEU A 110 -20.68 -4.41 -18.29
C LEU A 110 -22.01 -3.85 -17.81
N GLU A 111 -23.11 -4.19 -18.50
CA GLU A 111 -24.45 -3.78 -18.09
C GLU A 111 -24.76 -4.26 -16.68
N ALA A 112 -24.44 -5.53 -16.37
CA ALA A 112 -24.63 -6.09 -15.03
C ALA A 112 -23.82 -5.37 -13.95
N LEU A 113 -22.53 -5.11 -14.22
CA LEU A 113 -21.63 -4.46 -13.26
C LEU A 113 -22.03 -3.00 -12.99
N ARG A 114 -22.71 -2.35 -13.94
CA ARG A 114 -23.18 -0.96 -13.82
C ARG A 114 -24.53 -0.80 -13.17
N GLN A 115 -25.27 -1.88 -12.95
CA GLN A 115 -26.58 -1.78 -12.32
C GLN A 115 -26.41 -1.14 -10.94
N GLN A 116 -27.15 -0.06 -10.68
CA GLN A 116 -27.05 0.70 -9.44
C GLN A 116 -27.35 -0.17 -8.19
N THR A 117 -28.09 -1.25 -8.38
CA THR A 117 -28.39 -2.27 -7.36
C THR A 117 -27.19 -3.14 -6.97
N ALA A 118 -26.13 -3.20 -7.77
CA ALA A 118 -24.92 -3.95 -7.44
C ALA A 118 -23.97 -3.17 -6.49
N GLU A 119 -24.18 -1.85 -6.36
CA GLU A 119 -23.36 -0.94 -5.54
C GLU A 119 -21.85 -1.05 -5.80
N LEU A 120 -21.48 -1.44 -7.02
CA LEU A 120 -20.08 -1.61 -7.42
C LEU A 120 -19.45 -0.25 -7.76
N GLN A 121 -18.22 -0.07 -7.29
CA GLN A 121 -17.41 1.12 -7.48
C GLN A 121 -16.32 0.88 -8.53
N ALA A 122 -15.90 1.97 -9.17
CA ALA A 122 -14.78 1.98 -10.12
C ALA A 122 -14.96 1.04 -11.33
N VAL A 123 -16.19 0.77 -11.79
CA VAL A 123 -16.40 0.01 -13.03
C VAL A 123 -15.96 0.85 -14.24
N ARG A 124 -14.95 0.37 -14.98
CA ARG A 124 -14.36 1.04 -16.16
C ARG A 124 -14.72 0.29 -17.44
N GLU A 125 -15.30 0.97 -18.42
CA GLU A 125 -15.69 0.34 -19.70
C GLU A 125 -14.49 -0.28 -20.41
N GLN A 126 -13.33 0.40 -20.39
CA GLN A 126 -12.13 -0.06 -21.07
C GLN A 126 -11.58 -1.40 -20.53
N ASN A 127 -12.01 -1.85 -19.35
CA ASN A 127 -11.53 -3.07 -18.72
C ASN A 127 -12.57 -4.21 -18.79
N VAL A 128 -13.66 -4.05 -19.54
CA VAL A 128 -14.78 -5.00 -19.57
C VAL A 128 -14.36 -6.43 -19.93
N GLU A 129 -13.52 -6.60 -20.94
CA GLU A 129 -13.03 -7.92 -21.36
C GLU A 129 -12.20 -8.56 -20.25
N ARG A 130 -11.31 -7.77 -19.62
CA ARG A 130 -10.50 -8.23 -18.49
C ARG A 130 -11.35 -8.61 -17.28
N TYR A 131 -12.38 -7.83 -16.95
CA TYR A 131 -13.31 -8.18 -15.87
C TYR A 131 -13.98 -9.52 -16.15
N GLN A 132 -14.45 -9.73 -17.38
CA GLN A 132 -15.11 -10.97 -17.75
C GLN A 132 -14.20 -12.18 -17.54
N ASP A 133 -12.95 -12.11 -18.02
CA ASP A 133 -11.99 -13.20 -17.88
C ASP A 133 -11.60 -13.48 -16.42
N VAL A 134 -11.31 -12.41 -15.65
CA VAL A 134 -10.94 -12.52 -14.24
C VAL A 134 -12.09 -13.09 -13.41
N LEU A 135 -13.31 -12.59 -13.61
CA LEU A 135 -14.49 -13.05 -12.87
C LEU A 135 -14.88 -14.49 -13.24
N ARG A 136 -14.74 -14.89 -14.51
CA ARG A 136 -14.92 -16.30 -14.94
C ARG A 136 -13.93 -17.23 -14.24
N THR A 137 -12.65 -16.85 -14.28
CA THR A 137 -11.57 -17.62 -13.64
C THR A 137 -11.79 -17.73 -12.14
N ALA A 138 -12.08 -16.60 -11.48
CA ALA A 138 -12.38 -16.55 -10.05
C ALA A 138 -13.57 -17.45 -9.67
N LYS A 139 -14.65 -17.45 -10.48
CA LYS A 139 -15.80 -18.32 -10.25
C LYS A 139 -15.42 -19.80 -10.40
N ALA A 140 -14.65 -20.17 -11.41
CA ALA A 140 -14.20 -21.55 -11.61
C ALA A 140 -13.34 -22.03 -10.44
N VAL A 141 -12.36 -21.23 -10.00
CA VAL A 141 -11.53 -21.51 -8.81
C VAL A 141 -12.39 -21.66 -7.56
N LYS A 142 -13.42 -20.83 -7.40
CA LYS A 142 -14.32 -20.91 -6.24
C LYS A 142 -15.13 -22.21 -6.21
N VAL A 143 -15.65 -22.65 -7.35
CA VAL A 143 -16.33 -23.95 -7.50
C VAL A 143 -15.38 -25.11 -7.18
N GLU A 144 -14.14 -25.06 -7.65
CA GLU A 144 -13.12 -26.07 -7.31
C GLU A 144 -12.81 -26.09 -5.81
N ASN A 145 -12.60 -24.93 -5.19
CA ASN A 145 -12.37 -24.82 -3.75
C ASN A 145 -13.59 -25.31 -2.94
N HIS A 146 -14.81 -25.10 -3.43
CA HIS A 146 -16.01 -25.68 -2.83
C HIS A 146 -15.98 -27.21 -2.89
N LEU A 147 -15.66 -27.82 -4.05
CA LEU A 147 -15.54 -29.28 -4.17
C LEU A 147 -14.53 -29.84 -3.17
N ASN A 148 -13.36 -29.21 -3.04
CA ASN A 148 -12.34 -29.63 -2.07
C ASN A 148 -12.86 -29.58 -0.62
N ARG A 149 -13.59 -28.52 -0.24
CA ARG A 149 -14.17 -28.35 1.10
C ARG A 149 -15.36 -29.26 1.37
N SER A 150 -16.12 -29.64 0.35
CA SER A 150 -17.30 -30.51 0.48
C SER A 150 -16.96 -31.91 1.03
N HIS A 151 -15.69 -32.31 0.96
CA HIS A 151 -15.17 -33.55 1.53
C HIS A 151 -14.84 -33.45 3.03
N GLU A 152 -14.86 -32.25 3.62
CA GLU A 152 -14.60 -32.05 5.05
C GLU A 152 -15.83 -32.40 5.91
N VAL A 153 -15.59 -33.09 7.04
CA VAL A 153 -16.66 -33.49 7.97
C VAL A 153 -17.37 -32.27 8.61
N SER A 154 -16.67 -31.15 8.76
CA SER A 154 -17.18 -29.91 9.34
C SER A 154 -17.83 -28.97 8.31
N TYR A 155 -17.97 -29.40 7.05
CA TYR A 155 -18.50 -28.55 6.00
C TYR A 155 -19.99 -28.21 6.21
N VAL A 156 -20.31 -26.93 6.01
CA VAL A 156 -21.68 -26.41 6.08
C VAL A 156 -21.96 -25.67 4.77
N PRO A 157 -22.94 -26.12 3.96
CA PRO A 157 -23.28 -25.46 2.72
C PRO A 157 -23.68 -23.99 2.88
N ASP A 158 -23.15 -23.15 2.00
CA ASP A 158 -23.48 -21.72 1.90
C ASP A 158 -23.92 -21.39 0.46
N VAL A 159 -24.87 -20.46 0.33
CA VAL A 159 -25.44 -20.04 -0.97
C VAL A 159 -24.37 -19.47 -1.90
N TYR A 160 -23.29 -18.90 -1.35
CA TYR A 160 -22.19 -18.35 -2.13
C TYR A 160 -21.02 -19.32 -2.33
N ASP A 161 -21.15 -20.61 -2.04
CA ASP A 161 -20.05 -21.56 -2.23
C ASP A 161 -19.62 -21.69 -3.70
N GLU A 162 -20.57 -21.56 -4.63
CA GLU A 162 -20.31 -21.64 -6.08
C GLU A 162 -20.43 -20.29 -6.80
N MET A 163 -20.84 -19.25 -6.07
CA MET A 163 -21.11 -17.92 -6.63
C MET A 163 -20.22 -16.85 -6.00
N LEU A 164 -19.73 -15.92 -6.81
CA LEU A 164 -19.01 -14.76 -6.28
C LEU A 164 -19.98 -13.84 -5.55
N ASN A 165 -19.59 -13.38 -4.36
CA ASN A 165 -20.35 -12.36 -3.65
C ASN A 165 -19.93 -10.93 -4.05
N GLN A 166 -20.70 -9.93 -3.61
CA GLN A 166 -20.47 -8.52 -3.97
C GLN A 166 -19.06 -8.05 -3.58
N ALA A 167 -18.58 -8.44 -2.39
CA ALA A 167 -17.26 -8.08 -1.90
C ALA A 167 -16.14 -8.65 -2.78
N GLU A 168 -16.30 -9.90 -3.24
CA GLU A 168 -15.35 -10.53 -4.15
C GLU A 168 -15.34 -9.87 -5.52
N ILE A 169 -16.52 -9.62 -6.10
CA ILE A 169 -16.63 -8.95 -7.40
C ILE A 169 -16.00 -7.55 -7.33
N GLN A 170 -16.29 -6.78 -6.28
CA GLN A 170 -15.69 -5.46 -6.06
C GLN A 170 -14.16 -5.54 -5.98
N GLY A 171 -13.62 -6.51 -5.25
CA GLY A 171 -12.17 -6.71 -5.15
C GLY A 171 -11.53 -7.02 -6.49
N TYR A 172 -12.13 -7.91 -7.28
CA TYR A 172 -11.64 -8.22 -8.63
C TYR A 172 -11.71 -7.04 -9.60
N ILE A 173 -12.72 -6.17 -9.48
CA ILE A 173 -12.80 -4.93 -10.28
C ILE A 173 -11.62 -4.01 -9.94
N PHE A 174 -11.37 -3.77 -8.65
CA PHE A 174 -10.25 -2.92 -8.23
C PHE A 174 -8.91 -3.51 -8.66
N GLU A 175 -8.70 -4.81 -8.43
CA GLU A 175 -7.48 -5.51 -8.83
C GLU A 175 -7.26 -5.43 -10.34
N THR A 176 -8.30 -5.67 -11.15
CA THR A 176 -8.21 -5.59 -12.62
C THR A 176 -7.87 -4.17 -13.08
N ASN A 177 -8.50 -3.15 -12.47
CA ASN A 177 -8.20 -1.75 -12.79
C ASN A 177 -6.76 -1.38 -12.46
N MET A 178 -6.30 -1.77 -11.26
CA MET A 178 -4.95 -1.50 -10.81
C MET A 178 -3.94 -2.20 -11.72
N ASN A 179 -4.13 -3.48 -12.04
CA ASN A 179 -3.22 -4.22 -12.91
C ASN A 179 -3.17 -3.61 -14.32
N ALA A 180 -4.31 -3.24 -14.91
CA ALA A 180 -4.34 -2.57 -16.21
C ALA A 180 -3.63 -1.19 -16.18
N LEU A 181 -3.65 -0.49 -15.05
CA LEU A 181 -2.91 0.76 -14.89
C LEU A 181 -1.42 0.52 -14.67
N LEU A 182 -1.04 -0.50 -13.89
CA LEU A 182 0.36 -0.87 -13.67
C LEU A 182 1.03 -1.29 -14.99
N GLU A 183 0.36 -2.06 -15.83
CA GLU A 183 0.86 -2.40 -17.18
C GLU A 183 1.15 -1.14 -18.01
N LYS A 184 0.19 -0.21 -18.09
CA LYS A 184 0.36 1.05 -18.84
C LYS A 184 1.42 1.96 -18.23
N LEU A 185 1.57 1.95 -16.91
CA LEU A 185 2.60 2.70 -16.22
C LEU A 185 3.99 2.12 -16.51
N ASP A 186 4.14 0.79 -16.50
CA ASP A 186 5.41 0.14 -16.84
C ASP A 186 5.82 0.45 -18.28
N GLU A 187 4.87 0.40 -19.22
CA GLU A 187 5.08 0.84 -20.62
C GLU A 187 5.52 2.32 -20.70
N ALA A 188 4.87 3.21 -19.94
CA ALA A 188 5.22 4.63 -19.90
C ALA A 188 6.59 4.88 -19.27
N ILE A 189 6.98 4.08 -18.27
CA ILE A 189 8.32 4.13 -17.65
C ILE A 189 9.37 3.71 -18.68
N ASP A 190 9.14 2.61 -19.40
CA ASP A 190 10.06 2.09 -20.42
C ASP A 190 10.21 3.03 -21.61
N ALA A 191 9.12 3.67 -22.03
CA ALA A 191 9.14 4.70 -23.06
C ALA A 191 9.70 6.05 -22.55
N ASN A 192 9.90 6.19 -21.23
CA ASN A 192 10.21 7.43 -20.55
C ASN A 192 9.22 8.57 -20.91
N ASP A 193 7.95 8.21 -21.10
CA ASP A 193 6.86 9.12 -21.44
C ASP A 193 6.29 9.78 -20.18
N LEU A 194 6.87 10.94 -19.85
CA LEU A 194 6.50 11.70 -18.67
C LEU A 194 5.03 12.17 -18.67
N GLN A 195 4.43 12.42 -19.83
CA GLN A 195 3.05 12.91 -19.87
C GLN A 195 2.07 11.79 -19.58
N VAL A 196 2.22 10.65 -20.25
CA VAL A 196 1.39 9.47 -19.99
C VAL A 196 1.57 9.01 -18.55
N PHE A 197 2.81 8.96 -18.04
CA PHE A 197 3.08 8.60 -16.66
C PHE A 197 2.39 9.55 -15.66
N ARG A 198 2.44 10.87 -15.91
CA ARG A 198 1.76 11.88 -15.07
C ARG A 198 0.25 11.67 -15.02
N ASP A 199 -0.37 11.40 -16.15
CA ASP A 199 -1.82 11.21 -16.21
C ASP A 199 -2.23 9.93 -15.47
N LEU A 200 -1.48 8.84 -15.67
CA LEU A 200 -1.79 7.55 -15.06
C LEU A 200 -1.55 7.51 -13.56
N ILE A 201 -0.45 8.09 -13.04
CA ILE A 201 -0.10 8.01 -11.60
C ILE A 201 -1.11 8.75 -10.71
N THR A 202 -1.85 9.71 -11.26
CA THR A 202 -2.92 10.42 -10.54
C THR A 202 -4.24 9.67 -10.51
N SER A 203 -4.33 8.51 -11.15
CA SER A 203 -5.55 7.71 -11.19
C SER A 203 -5.96 7.23 -9.79
N PRO A 204 -7.23 7.45 -9.37
CA PRO A 204 -7.71 7.02 -8.07
C PRO A 204 -7.68 5.50 -7.89
N ASP A 205 -7.72 4.73 -8.99
CA ASP A 205 -7.73 3.27 -8.97
C ASP A 205 -6.37 2.69 -8.51
N LEU A 206 -5.27 3.45 -8.57
CA LEU A 206 -3.97 3.05 -8.00
C LEU A 206 -3.88 3.26 -6.49
N GLN A 207 -4.74 4.12 -5.93
CA GLN A 207 -4.75 4.50 -4.51
C GLN A 207 -3.38 4.96 -4.00
N ILE A 208 -2.58 5.67 -4.80
CA ILE A 208 -1.28 6.23 -4.38
C ILE A 208 -1.53 7.50 -3.56
N ALA A 209 -0.94 7.57 -2.37
CA ALA A 209 -1.03 8.72 -1.50
C ALA A 209 0.06 9.75 -1.84
N GLU A 210 -0.20 11.02 -1.56
CA GLU A 210 0.78 12.11 -1.58
C GLU A 210 1.42 12.38 -2.95
N VAL A 211 0.71 12.11 -4.04
CA VAL A 211 1.17 12.48 -5.38
C VAL A 211 1.16 14.01 -5.52
N VAL A 212 2.36 14.60 -5.68
CA VAL A 212 2.57 16.02 -5.94
C VAL A 212 2.86 16.21 -7.43
N PRO A 213 1.99 16.89 -8.21
CA PRO A 213 2.15 17.00 -9.67
C PRO A 213 3.49 17.57 -10.15
N ALA A 214 4.07 18.49 -9.37
CA ALA A 214 5.38 19.09 -9.65
C ALA A 214 6.54 18.09 -9.49
N ASN A 215 6.38 17.08 -8.62
CA ASN A 215 7.43 16.13 -8.26
C ASN A 215 7.39 14.85 -9.12
N VAL A 216 6.37 14.69 -9.99
CA VAL A 216 6.22 13.54 -10.90
C VAL A 216 7.50 13.17 -11.68
N PRO A 217 8.29 14.11 -12.23
CA PRO A 217 9.53 13.76 -12.90
C PRO A 217 10.56 13.08 -11.98
N ALA A 218 10.54 13.38 -10.68
CA ALA A 218 11.41 12.73 -9.71
C ALA A 218 10.95 11.30 -9.39
N TYR A 219 9.64 11.05 -9.36
CA TYR A 219 9.09 9.69 -9.18
C TYR A 219 9.58 8.75 -10.28
N LEU A 220 9.49 9.21 -11.54
CA LEU A 220 9.94 8.47 -12.70
C LEU A 220 11.45 8.15 -12.64
N LYS A 221 12.27 9.11 -12.18
CA LYS A 221 13.72 8.87 -11.96
C LYS A 221 13.98 7.80 -10.91
N VAL A 222 13.26 7.84 -9.79
CA VAL A 222 13.40 6.83 -8.73
C VAL A 222 12.99 5.45 -9.24
N LEU A 223 11.86 5.33 -9.94
CA LEU A 223 11.41 4.06 -10.52
C LEU A 223 12.41 3.49 -11.54
N ASN A 224 12.96 4.34 -12.41
CA ASN A 224 14.01 3.92 -13.34
C ASN A 224 15.27 3.44 -12.62
N SER A 225 15.65 4.06 -11.49
CA SER A 225 16.76 3.57 -10.65
C SER A 225 16.45 2.19 -10.08
N ILE A 226 15.26 1.99 -9.51
CA ILE A 226 14.84 0.71 -8.94
C ILE A 226 14.86 -0.39 -10.02
N LYS A 227 14.35 -0.09 -11.22
CA LYS A 227 14.33 -1.02 -12.35
C LYS A 227 15.75 -1.34 -12.85
N ALA A 228 16.64 -0.35 -12.91
CA ALA A 228 18.05 -0.56 -13.26
C ALA A 228 18.77 -1.42 -12.23
N ASP A 229 18.61 -1.13 -10.94
CA ASP A 229 19.21 -1.90 -9.84
C ASP A 229 18.72 -3.35 -9.84
N ALA A 230 17.44 -3.59 -10.14
CA ALA A 230 16.90 -4.94 -10.29
C ALA A 230 17.56 -5.69 -11.46
N HIS A 231 17.70 -5.03 -12.61
CA HIS A 231 18.34 -5.61 -13.79
C HIS A 231 19.84 -5.92 -13.56
N GLU A 232 20.58 -5.02 -12.93
CA GLU A 232 22.00 -5.23 -12.59
C GLU A 232 22.21 -6.45 -11.67
N ASN A 233 21.24 -6.72 -10.80
CA ASN A 233 21.23 -7.87 -9.90
C ASN A 233 20.63 -9.15 -10.53
N ASN A 234 20.35 -9.15 -11.84
CA ASN A 234 19.66 -10.24 -12.56
C ASN A 234 18.29 -10.62 -11.96
N ASN A 235 17.60 -9.67 -11.35
CA ASN A 235 16.26 -9.86 -10.81
C ASN A 235 15.21 -9.45 -11.85
N SER A 236 14.12 -10.20 -11.93
CA SER A 236 12.93 -9.78 -12.66
C SER A 236 12.26 -8.64 -11.89
N PHE A 237 12.06 -7.51 -12.56
CA PHE A 237 11.30 -6.39 -12.02
C PHE A 237 9.88 -6.44 -12.57
N ILE A 238 8.89 -6.52 -11.69
CA ILE A 238 7.48 -6.39 -12.01
C ILE A 238 6.97 -5.20 -11.22
N LEU A 239 6.53 -4.15 -11.91
CA LEU A 239 6.07 -2.92 -11.28
C LEU A 239 4.87 -3.21 -10.37
N SER A 240 5.02 -2.91 -9.09
CA SER A 240 3.94 -3.02 -8.11
C SER A 240 3.47 -1.65 -7.63
N ARG A 241 2.25 -1.60 -7.06
CA ARG A 241 1.74 -0.41 -6.37
C ARG A 241 2.70 0.05 -5.26
N SER A 242 3.32 -0.88 -4.54
CA SER A 242 4.29 -0.56 -3.47
C SER A 242 5.53 0.15 -4.01
N ASP A 243 6.03 -0.23 -5.18
CA ASP A 243 7.20 0.43 -5.79
C ASP A 243 6.87 1.88 -6.15
N ILE A 244 5.68 2.11 -6.71
CA ILE A 244 5.20 3.46 -7.03
C ILE A 244 5.04 4.29 -5.74
N GLN A 245 4.42 3.73 -4.71
CA GLN A 245 4.24 4.44 -3.44
C GLN A 245 5.59 4.77 -2.80
N PHE A 246 6.55 3.84 -2.82
CA PHE A 246 7.91 4.08 -2.35
C PHE A 246 8.59 5.20 -3.14
N ALA A 247 8.50 5.18 -4.48
CA ALA A 247 9.10 6.21 -5.32
C ALA A 247 8.49 7.60 -5.06
N VAL A 248 7.18 7.69 -4.86
CA VAL A 248 6.49 8.94 -4.51
C VAL A 248 6.97 9.47 -3.17
N THR A 249 6.94 8.63 -2.13
CA THR A 249 7.35 9.02 -0.78
C THR A 249 8.82 9.44 -0.75
N ALA A 250 9.73 8.61 -1.27
CA ALA A 250 11.16 8.89 -1.25
C ALA A 250 11.53 10.16 -2.03
N ALA A 251 10.91 10.40 -3.18
CA ALA A 251 11.17 11.60 -3.97
C ALA A 251 10.61 12.87 -3.30
N ASN A 252 9.40 12.80 -2.73
CA ASN A 252 8.82 13.92 -1.99
C ASN A 252 9.67 14.28 -0.77
N GLU A 253 10.02 13.29 0.05
CA GLU A 253 10.87 13.49 1.22
C GLU A 253 12.21 14.14 0.84
N LYS A 254 12.83 13.67 -0.25
CA LYS A 254 14.08 14.24 -0.75
C LYS A 254 13.91 15.70 -1.20
N ILE A 255 12.88 16.01 -1.98
CA ILE A 255 12.61 17.37 -2.46
C ILE A 255 12.30 18.31 -1.30
N ASP A 256 11.50 17.86 -0.33
CA ASP A 256 11.18 18.64 0.86
C ASP A 256 12.42 18.87 1.72
N GLN A 257 13.28 17.87 1.85
CA GLN A 257 14.56 18.00 2.55
C GLN A 257 15.47 19.02 1.86
N GLU A 258 15.65 18.91 0.55
CA GLU A 258 16.46 19.85 -0.24
C GLU A 258 15.92 21.28 -0.12
N GLY A 259 14.61 21.48 -0.26
CA GLY A 259 13.99 22.80 -0.09
C GLY A 259 14.08 23.36 1.33
N ASN A 260 14.08 22.51 2.36
CA ASN A 260 14.31 22.94 3.74
C ASN A 260 15.77 23.33 3.99
N ILE A 261 16.73 22.61 3.40
CA ILE A 261 18.15 22.94 3.44
C ILE A 261 18.38 24.29 2.75
N GLU A 262 17.84 24.50 1.56
CA GLU A 262 17.99 25.77 0.83
C GLU A 262 17.49 26.97 1.65
N LYS A 263 16.30 26.86 2.27
CA LYS A 263 15.77 27.90 3.16
C LYS A 263 16.67 28.13 4.37
N ALA A 264 17.15 27.07 5.01
CA ALA A 264 18.03 27.18 6.16
C ALA A 264 19.37 27.84 5.80
N VAL A 265 19.97 27.47 4.66
CA VAL A 265 21.21 28.08 4.15
C VAL A 265 21.00 29.57 3.86
N ALA A 266 19.87 29.94 3.25
CA ALA A 266 19.52 31.35 3.03
C ALA A 266 19.38 32.13 4.35
N GLU A 267 18.76 31.54 5.38
CA GLU A 267 18.67 32.14 6.71
C GLU A 267 20.03 32.29 7.38
N VAL A 268 20.93 31.31 7.23
CA VAL A 268 22.30 31.39 7.76
C VAL A 268 23.02 32.55 7.10
N ASN A 269 23.03 32.62 5.77
CA ASN A 269 23.67 33.70 5.02
C ASN A 269 23.11 35.08 5.38
N ALA A 270 21.79 35.18 5.57
CA ALA A 270 21.15 36.40 6.05
C ALA A 270 21.61 36.78 7.47
N SER A 271 21.74 35.81 8.38
CA SER A 271 22.24 36.06 9.74
C SER A 271 23.70 36.54 9.76
N LEU A 272 24.55 36.04 8.85
CA LEU A 272 25.95 36.44 8.71
C LEU A 272 26.11 37.88 8.18
N GLN A 273 25.04 38.51 7.71
CA GLN A 273 25.04 39.94 7.35
C GLN A 273 24.82 40.85 8.54
N SER A 274 24.27 40.33 9.63
CA SER A 274 24.03 41.07 10.87
C SER A 274 25.19 40.88 11.83
N ASP A 275 25.52 41.88 12.66
CA ASP A 275 26.55 41.75 13.70
C ASP A 275 25.97 41.08 14.96
N ASN A 276 25.36 39.90 14.79
CA ASN A 276 24.64 39.18 15.85
C ASN A 276 24.96 37.68 15.84
N ALA A 277 25.98 37.31 16.61
CA ALA A 277 26.42 35.93 16.75
C ALA A 277 25.36 35.00 17.38
N ASP A 278 24.47 35.53 18.24
CA ASP A 278 23.38 34.75 18.81
C ASP A 278 22.35 34.37 17.73
N ALA A 279 22.00 35.30 16.84
CA ALA A 279 21.10 35.01 15.72
C ALA A 279 21.68 33.97 14.76
N THR A 280 22.98 34.06 14.43
CA THR A 280 23.65 33.05 13.61
C THR A 280 23.65 31.68 14.27
N PHE A 281 23.97 31.60 15.57
CA PHE A 281 23.95 30.34 16.29
C PHE A 281 22.56 29.69 16.31
N GLU A 282 21.49 30.47 16.53
CA GLU A 282 20.12 29.96 16.54
C GLU A 282 19.68 29.39 15.19
N VAL A 283 20.17 29.93 14.07
CA VAL A 283 19.88 29.37 12.74
C VAL A 283 20.74 28.14 12.47
N LEU A 284 22.04 28.17 12.80
CA LEU A 284 22.97 27.05 12.60
C LEU A 284 22.53 25.78 13.36
N LYS A 285 21.97 25.96 14.57
CA LYS A 285 21.50 24.85 15.42
C LYS A 285 20.25 24.14 14.87
N ARG A 286 19.49 24.75 13.95
CA ARG A 286 18.23 24.18 13.47
C ARG A 286 18.48 22.84 12.77
N PRO A 287 17.78 21.76 13.16
CA PRO A 287 17.94 20.45 12.51
C PRO A 287 17.64 20.47 11.01
N THR A 288 16.75 21.37 10.56
CA THR A 288 16.37 21.53 9.15
C THR A 288 17.52 21.95 8.24
N SER A 289 18.61 22.49 8.80
CA SER A 289 19.81 22.87 8.04
C SER A 289 20.68 21.67 7.65
N MET A 290 20.52 20.51 8.31
CA MET A 290 21.38 19.33 8.14
C MET A 290 22.88 19.66 8.26
N LEU A 291 23.22 20.70 9.00
CA LEU A 291 24.60 21.10 9.29
C LEU A 291 25.18 20.26 10.45
N PRO A 292 26.51 20.20 10.59
CA PRO A 292 27.14 19.52 11.72
C PRO A 292 26.72 20.14 13.05
N GLU A 293 26.87 19.38 14.14
CA GLU A 293 26.58 19.88 15.49
C GLU A 293 27.40 21.14 15.79
N VAL A 294 26.74 22.16 16.35
CA VAL A 294 27.35 23.44 16.72
C VAL A 294 27.30 23.66 18.22
N TYR A 295 28.38 24.18 18.79
CA TYR A 295 28.52 24.36 20.24
C TYR A 295 28.30 25.81 20.68
N LEU A 296 27.47 26.02 21.70
CA LEU A 296 27.16 27.36 22.22
C LEU A 296 28.42 28.14 22.63
N ALA A 297 29.44 27.45 23.15
CA ALA A 297 30.71 28.07 23.55
C ALA A 297 31.47 28.71 22.39
N ALA A 298 31.28 28.21 21.17
CA ALA A 298 31.93 28.69 19.95
C ALA A 298 31.04 29.64 19.12
N LYS A 299 29.89 30.12 19.65
CA LYS A 299 28.93 30.95 18.89
C LYS A 299 29.59 32.15 18.18
N SER A 300 30.48 32.86 18.87
CA SER A 300 31.15 34.04 18.32
C SER A 300 32.17 33.66 17.25
N LEU A 301 32.84 32.52 17.43
CA LEU A 301 33.80 31.97 16.46
C LEU A 301 33.09 31.59 15.17
N TYR A 302 31.98 30.83 15.24
CA TYR A 302 31.20 30.49 14.04
C TYR A 302 30.76 31.73 13.27
N HIS A 303 30.23 32.74 13.97
CA HIS A 303 29.77 33.96 13.31
C HIS A 303 30.92 34.72 12.62
N GLN A 304 32.06 34.90 13.30
CA GLN A 304 33.20 35.63 12.77
C GLN A 304 33.84 34.92 11.57
N GLU A 305 34.11 33.62 11.72
CA GLU A 305 34.81 32.83 10.71
C GLU A 305 33.94 32.60 9.48
N LEU A 306 32.66 32.22 9.65
CA LEU A 306 31.75 32.06 8.50
C LEU A 306 31.51 33.40 7.77
N SER A 307 31.44 34.51 8.50
CA SER A 307 31.33 35.84 7.89
C SER A 307 32.60 36.22 7.12
N ALA A 308 33.78 35.84 7.61
CA ALA A 308 35.05 36.05 6.92
C ALA A 308 35.13 35.20 5.65
N ILE A 309 34.83 33.90 5.74
CA ILE A 309 34.81 32.97 4.60
C ILE A 309 33.85 33.48 3.53
N ARG A 310 32.64 33.90 3.90
CA ARG A 310 31.65 34.48 2.97
C ARG A 310 32.16 35.75 2.28
N LYS A 311 32.82 36.65 3.02
CA LYS A 311 33.40 37.88 2.46
C LYS A 311 34.56 37.58 1.51
N GLU A 312 35.39 36.58 1.81
CA GLU A 312 36.51 36.16 0.97
C GLU A 312 36.03 35.48 -0.31
N ALA A 313 35.02 34.61 -0.21
CA ALA A 313 34.39 33.94 -1.35
C ALA A 313 33.66 34.92 -2.28
N GLY A 314 33.12 36.01 -1.75
CA GLY A 314 32.40 37.03 -2.52
C GLY A 314 30.99 36.62 -2.96
N HIS A 315 30.47 35.51 -2.41
CA HIS A 315 29.11 35.04 -2.62
C HIS A 315 28.54 34.48 -1.31
N ASP A 316 27.24 34.21 -1.28
CA ASP A 316 26.61 33.48 -0.18
C ASP A 316 27.11 32.03 -0.16
N LEU A 317 27.37 31.52 1.04
CA LEU A 317 27.93 30.18 1.23
C LEU A 317 26.88 29.13 0.90
N ASP A 318 27.28 28.11 0.14
CA ASP A 318 26.44 26.95 -0.12
C ASP A 318 26.45 25.96 1.06
N HIS A 319 25.60 24.94 0.97
CA HIS A 319 25.47 23.93 2.03
C HIS A 319 26.78 23.18 2.30
N SER A 320 27.55 22.88 1.25
CA SER A 320 28.81 22.11 1.34
C SER A 320 29.94 22.94 1.96
N GLU A 321 29.99 24.23 1.67
CA GLU A 321 30.92 25.20 2.26
C GLU A 321 30.64 25.37 3.75
N LEU A 322 29.36 25.53 4.12
CA LEU A 322 28.95 25.63 5.52
C LEU A 322 29.30 24.35 6.31
N ILE A 323 29.04 23.16 5.76
CA ILE A 323 29.44 21.88 6.39
C ILE A 323 30.95 21.84 6.61
N SER A 324 31.73 22.18 5.58
CA SER A 324 33.19 22.11 5.62
C SER A 324 33.77 23.08 6.66
N ALA A 325 33.27 24.32 6.67
CA ALA A 325 33.69 25.34 7.62
C ALA A 325 33.34 24.95 9.06
N ILE A 326 32.11 24.51 9.34
CA ILE A 326 31.70 24.13 10.70
C ILE A 326 32.53 22.95 11.21
N ARG A 327 32.84 21.96 10.37
CA ARG A 327 33.71 20.83 10.74
C ARG A 327 35.12 21.25 11.13
N ILE A 328 35.65 22.32 10.51
CA ILE A 328 36.98 22.86 10.84
C ILE A 328 36.95 23.62 12.18
N LEU A 329 35.81 24.25 12.50
CA LEU A 329 35.62 25.08 13.68
C LEU A 329 35.21 24.30 14.94
N ASN A 330 34.88 23.02 14.81
CA ASN A 330 34.52 22.11 15.89
C ASN A 330 35.75 21.44 16.52
#